data_AF-A0A7X7KYT2-F1
#
_entry.id   AF-A0A7X7KYT2-F1
#
_cell.length_a   1.000
_cell.length_b   1.000
_cell.length_c   1.000
_cell.angle_alpha   90.00
_cell.angle_beta   90.00
_cell.angle_gamma   90.00
#
_symmetry.space_group_name_H-M   'P 1'
#
loop_
_entity.id
_entity.type
_entity.pdbx_description
1 polymer ?
#
loop_
_entity_poly.entity_id
_entity_poly.type
_entity_poly.pdbx_seq_one_letter_code
_entity_poly.pdbx_strand_id
1 'polypeptide(L)'
;MKQPRDTSSIQRQRLAAWLQAWQLTRRLEAVPDAPGDPAAAPHPYSAAVPGRRRKAVSCTVGDPARLQPGDIILMPPDAEATRSRPVYVALLEPLSDGRWLAAPFGPLPLPAVPGELATGRRADPLRVLCIWNAAAIVPARLARGWRVGRLLLCERRWARLLLDAPDPRTLPAALKGRLGPPLVHPLDPRHDYLEQERLLWVEPA
;
A
#
# COMPACT_ATOMS: atom_id res chain seq x y z
N MET A 1 6.30 23.91 -24.65
CA MET A 1 6.66 24.21 -23.25
C MET A 1 5.36 24.41 -22.47
N LYS A 2 4.98 23.51 -21.55
CA LYS A 2 3.80 23.72 -20.68
C LYS A 2 4.19 24.67 -19.55
N GLN A 3 3.39 25.71 -19.29
CA GLN A 3 3.70 26.76 -18.33
C GLN A 3 3.62 26.26 -16.87
N PRO A 4 4.39 26.86 -15.93
CA PRO A 4 4.40 26.49 -14.51
C PRO A 4 3.03 26.62 -13.80
N ARG A 5 2.10 27.43 -14.33
CA ARG A 5 0.74 27.59 -13.80
C ARG A 5 -0.11 26.32 -13.92
N ASP A 6 0.05 25.56 -15.02
CA ASP A 6 -0.73 24.33 -15.27
C ASP A 6 -0.34 23.20 -14.30
N THR A 7 0.97 23.07 -14.04
CA THR A 7 1.49 22.11 -13.06
C THR A 7 1.01 22.41 -11.63
N SER A 8 0.95 23.68 -11.24
CA SER A 8 0.42 24.09 -9.93
C SER A 8 -1.07 23.77 -9.78
N SER A 9 -1.86 23.93 -10.84
CA SER A 9 -3.29 23.59 -10.83
C SER A 9 -3.52 22.08 -10.67
N ILE A 10 -2.79 21.26 -11.42
CA ILE A 10 -2.88 19.79 -11.33
C ILE A 10 -2.48 19.28 -9.93
N GLN A 11 -1.41 19.82 -9.35
CA GLN A 11 -0.97 19.43 -8.00
C GLN A 11 -2.00 19.80 -6.93
N ARG A 12 -2.63 20.98 -7.04
CA ARG A 12 -3.73 21.39 -6.16
C ARG A 12 -4.95 20.47 -6.30
N GLN A 13 -5.32 20.10 -7.53
CA GLN A 13 -6.44 19.18 -7.76
C GLN A 13 -6.19 17.80 -7.15
N ARG A 14 -4.97 17.26 -7.30
CA ARG A 14 -4.58 15.98 -6.68
C ARG A 14 -4.59 16.05 -5.17
N LEU A 15 -4.06 17.12 -4.59
CA LEU A 15 -4.09 17.34 -3.15
C LEU A 15 -5.53 17.42 -2.64
N ALA A 16 -6.40 18.17 -3.31
CA ALA A 16 -7.80 18.29 -2.94
C ALA A 16 -8.52 16.92 -2.99
N ALA A 17 -8.30 16.14 -4.05
CA ALA A 17 -8.88 14.81 -4.18
C ALA A 17 -8.36 13.84 -3.09
N TRP A 18 -7.06 13.94 -2.76
CA TRP A 18 -6.49 13.17 -1.65
C TRP A 18 -7.12 13.55 -0.31
N LEU A 19 -7.24 14.86 -0.01
CA LEU A 19 -7.84 15.35 1.23
C LEU A 19 -9.29 14.89 1.39
N GLN A 20 -10.06 14.87 0.31
CA GLN A 20 -11.43 14.35 0.32
C GLN A 20 -11.47 12.85 0.66
N ALA A 21 -10.62 12.05 0.01
CA ALA A 21 -10.54 10.61 0.30
C ALA A 21 -10.10 10.35 1.75
N TRP A 22 -9.17 11.16 2.26
CA TRP A 22 -8.69 11.06 3.62
C TRP A 22 -9.78 11.39 4.64
N GLN A 23 -10.49 12.51 4.45
CA GLN A 23 -11.60 12.90 5.30
C GLN A 23 -12.73 11.86 5.31
N LEU A 24 -13.03 11.25 4.16
CA LEU A 24 -14.02 10.17 4.08
C LEU A 24 -13.59 8.96 4.92
N THR A 25 -12.33 8.54 4.79
CA THR A 25 -11.78 7.41 5.56
C THR A 25 -11.88 7.67 7.06
N ARG A 26 -11.46 8.85 7.51
CA ARG A 26 -11.56 9.27 8.92
C ARG A 26 -12.99 9.29 9.44
N ARG A 27 -13.96 9.69 8.61
CA ARG A 27 -15.38 9.66 8.98
C ARG A 27 -15.91 8.24 9.12
N LEU A 28 -15.49 7.33 8.23
CA LEU A 28 -15.89 5.93 8.29
C LEU A 28 -15.30 5.24 9.53
N GLU A 29 -14.05 5.52 9.87
CA GLU A 29 -13.39 5.01 11.09
C GLU A 29 -14.01 5.56 12.39
N ALA A 30 -14.58 6.76 12.34
CA ALA A 30 -15.20 7.39 13.52
C ALA A 30 -16.62 6.86 13.80
N VAL A 31 -17.22 6.11 12.88
CA VAL A 31 -18.50 5.44 13.14
C VAL A 31 -18.21 4.25 14.07
N PRO A 32 -18.72 4.24 15.32
CA PRO A 32 -18.51 3.11 16.20
C PRO A 32 -19.09 1.85 15.57
N ASP A 33 -18.37 0.74 15.68
CA ASP A 33 -18.90 -0.56 15.32
C ASP A 33 -20.25 -0.73 16.03
N ALA A 34 -21.28 -1.10 15.26
CA ALA A 34 -22.59 -1.38 15.85
C ALA A 34 -22.40 -2.40 16.98
N PRO A 35 -23.01 -2.19 18.17
CA PRO A 35 -22.78 -3.06 19.31
C PRO A 35 -23.09 -4.51 18.93
N GLY A 36 -22.04 -5.32 18.93
CA GLY A 36 -22.01 -6.76 18.74
C GLY A 36 -23.15 -7.33 17.90
N ASP A 37 -22.94 -7.43 16.58
CA ASP A 37 -23.68 -8.45 15.83
C ASP A 37 -23.40 -9.79 16.55
N PRO A 38 -24.43 -10.46 17.12
CA PRO A 38 -24.21 -11.76 17.72
C PRO A 38 -23.65 -12.66 16.63
N ALA A 39 -22.47 -13.24 16.88
CA ALA A 39 -21.71 -14.13 15.99
C ALA A 39 -22.53 -14.53 14.77
N ALA A 40 -22.36 -13.80 13.66
CA ALA A 40 -23.27 -13.79 12.51
C ALA A 40 -23.97 -15.14 12.35
N ALA A 41 -25.24 -15.20 12.75
CA ALA A 41 -26.06 -16.38 12.54
C ALA A 41 -25.88 -16.77 11.07
N PRO A 42 -25.57 -18.05 10.75
CA PRO A 42 -25.20 -18.45 9.41
C PRO A 42 -26.24 -17.90 8.43
N HIS A 43 -25.82 -16.98 7.57
CA HIS A 43 -26.74 -16.32 6.64
C HIS A 43 -27.54 -17.40 5.89
N PRO A 44 -28.87 -17.26 5.75
CA PRO A 44 -29.72 -18.28 5.13
C PRO A 44 -29.39 -18.53 3.65
N TYR A 45 -28.51 -17.71 3.05
CA TYR A 45 -27.95 -17.93 1.70
C TYR A 45 -26.64 -18.73 1.68
N SER A 46 -26.18 -19.28 2.80
CA SER A 46 -25.15 -20.34 2.82
C SER A 46 -25.71 -21.71 2.40
N ALA A 47 -26.74 -21.72 1.55
CA ALA A 47 -27.08 -22.90 0.79
C ALA A 47 -25.92 -23.12 -0.19
N ALA A 48 -25.07 -24.11 0.13
CA ALA A 48 -24.03 -24.59 -0.74
C ALA A 48 -24.64 -24.90 -2.12
N VAL A 49 -24.51 -23.98 -3.07
CA VAL A 49 -24.69 -24.30 -4.47
C VAL A 49 -23.70 -25.44 -4.74
N PRO A 50 -24.15 -26.60 -5.28
CA PRO A 50 -23.25 -27.70 -5.61
C PRO A 50 -22.44 -27.33 -6.85
N GLY A 51 -21.58 -26.31 -6.72
CA GLY A 51 -20.50 -26.03 -7.62
C GLY A 51 -19.36 -26.96 -7.28
N ARG A 52 -18.75 -27.59 -8.29
CA ARG A 52 -17.49 -28.34 -8.14
C ARG A 52 -16.58 -27.57 -7.18
N ARG A 53 -16.24 -28.16 -6.03
CA ARG A 53 -15.16 -27.66 -5.16
C ARG A 53 -13.90 -27.61 -6.02
N ARG A 54 -13.62 -26.45 -6.62
CA ARG A 54 -12.31 -26.18 -7.20
C ARG A 54 -11.35 -26.29 -6.03
N LYS A 55 -10.41 -27.23 -6.11
CA LYS A 55 -9.37 -27.41 -5.10
C LYS A 55 -8.77 -26.02 -4.87
N ALA A 56 -8.92 -25.46 -3.67
CA ALA A 56 -8.38 -24.16 -3.36
C ALA A 56 -6.87 -24.23 -3.58
N VAL A 57 -6.37 -23.52 -4.58
CA VAL A 57 -4.93 -23.39 -4.77
C VAL A 57 -4.44 -22.60 -3.57
N SER A 58 -3.55 -23.17 -2.76
CA SER A 58 -2.97 -22.45 -1.64
C SER A 58 -2.11 -21.31 -2.20
N CYS A 59 -2.65 -20.09 -2.17
CA CYS A 59 -1.91 -18.88 -2.55
C CYS A 59 -0.97 -18.41 -1.44
N THR A 60 -0.85 -19.17 -0.35
CA THR A 60 0.15 -18.90 0.69
C THR A 60 1.54 -18.99 0.08
N VAL A 61 2.44 -18.12 0.51
CA VAL A 61 3.85 -18.21 0.12
C VAL A 61 4.42 -19.53 0.64
N GLY A 62 4.21 -19.80 1.93
CA GLY A 62 4.59 -21.03 2.62
C GLY A 62 6.10 -21.15 2.85
N ASP A 63 6.86 -21.17 1.76
CA ASP A 63 8.32 -21.31 1.74
C ASP A 63 9.00 -19.96 1.43
N PRO A 64 9.76 -19.39 2.38
CA PRO A 64 10.50 -18.14 2.18
C PRO A 64 11.47 -18.17 0.98
N ALA A 65 12.02 -19.33 0.62
CA ALA A 65 12.94 -19.47 -0.51
C ALA A 65 12.28 -19.19 -1.86
N ARG A 66 10.94 -19.19 -1.91
CA ARG A 66 10.17 -18.88 -3.13
C ARG A 66 9.98 -17.39 -3.36
N LEU A 67 10.29 -16.54 -2.40
CA LEU A 67 10.14 -15.08 -2.50
C LEU A 67 11.05 -14.52 -3.59
N GLN A 68 10.53 -13.61 -4.41
CA GLN A 68 11.27 -12.97 -5.49
C GLN A 68 11.04 -11.45 -5.53
N PRO A 69 12.03 -10.68 -6.00
CA PRO A 69 11.84 -9.25 -6.25
C PRO A 69 10.66 -8.97 -7.17
N GLY A 70 9.78 -8.09 -6.71
CA GLY A 70 8.54 -7.70 -7.36
C GLY A 70 7.32 -8.50 -6.93
N ASP A 71 7.42 -9.56 -6.11
CA ASP A 71 6.23 -10.20 -5.56
C ASP A 71 5.39 -9.21 -4.75
N ILE A 72 4.06 -9.31 -4.88
CA ILE A 72 3.09 -8.59 -4.06
C ILE A 72 2.49 -9.59 -3.08
N ILE A 73 2.68 -9.33 -1.78
CA ILE A 73 2.25 -10.18 -0.68
C ILE A 73 1.15 -9.47 0.10
N LEU A 74 0.02 -10.14 0.29
CA LEU A 74 -0.97 -9.78 1.32
C LEU A 74 -0.44 -10.28 2.66
N MET A 75 -0.22 -9.35 3.58
CA MET A 75 0.32 -9.62 4.91
C MET A 75 -0.68 -10.38 5.78
N PRO A 76 -0.22 -11.29 6.66
CA PRO A 76 -1.09 -11.91 7.66
C PRO A 76 -1.64 -10.86 8.65
N PRO A 77 -2.84 -11.06 9.21
CA PRO A 77 -3.44 -10.18 10.20
C PRO A 77 -2.82 -10.41 11.60
N ASP A 78 -1.50 -10.21 11.71
CA ASP A 78 -0.70 -10.51 12.91
C ASP A 78 -0.23 -9.27 13.69
N ALA A 79 -0.53 -8.07 13.22
CA ALA A 79 -0.24 -6.81 13.90
C ALA A 79 -1.53 -5.96 13.96
N GLU A 80 -1.55 -4.91 14.79
CA GLU A 80 -2.72 -4.01 14.87
C GLU A 80 -3.11 -3.44 13.49
N ALA A 81 -2.13 -2.91 12.76
CA ALA A 81 -2.36 -2.35 11.42
C ALA A 81 -2.86 -3.38 10.39
N THR A 82 -2.39 -4.63 10.45
CA THR A 82 -2.83 -5.69 9.53
C THR A 82 -4.14 -6.37 9.98
N ARG A 83 -4.57 -6.15 11.22
CA ARG A 83 -5.88 -6.54 11.75
C ARG A 83 -6.96 -5.50 11.46
N SER A 84 -6.60 -4.20 11.52
CA SER A 84 -7.54 -3.12 11.22
C SER A 84 -7.86 -3.02 9.73
N ARG A 85 -6.92 -3.43 8.84
CA ARG A 85 -7.15 -3.50 7.40
C ARG A 85 -6.25 -4.50 6.69
N PRO A 86 -6.62 -4.98 5.49
CA PRO A 86 -5.71 -5.71 4.60
C PRO A 86 -4.51 -4.84 4.20
N VAL A 87 -3.30 -5.35 4.41
CA VAL A 87 -2.06 -4.69 4.01
C VAL A 87 -1.37 -5.50 2.94
N TYR A 88 -1.11 -4.85 1.81
CA TYR A 88 -0.33 -5.42 0.72
C TYR A 88 1.07 -4.82 0.73
N VAL A 89 2.09 -5.62 0.46
CA VAL A 89 3.48 -5.16 0.37
C VAL A 89 4.10 -5.66 -0.92
N ALA A 90 4.90 -4.83 -1.57
CA ALA A 90 5.73 -5.23 -2.69
C ALA A 90 7.15 -5.51 -2.21
N LEU A 91 7.70 -6.67 -2.56
CA LEU A 91 9.10 -7.00 -2.29
C LEU A 91 9.99 -6.28 -3.30
N LEU A 92 10.89 -5.43 -2.83
CA LEU A 92 11.75 -4.64 -3.69
C LEU A 92 13.05 -5.38 -3.98
N GLU A 93 13.77 -5.79 -2.93
CA GLU A 93 15.01 -6.55 -3.04
C GLU A 93 15.33 -7.32 -1.75
N PRO A 94 16.06 -8.45 -1.85
CA PRO A 94 16.65 -9.08 -0.68
C PRO A 94 17.80 -8.23 -0.13
N LEU A 95 17.95 -8.21 1.19
CA LEU A 95 19.03 -7.56 1.90
C LEU A 95 20.12 -8.57 2.25
N SER A 96 21.34 -8.09 2.51
CA SER A 96 22.51 -8.93 2.82
C SER A 96 22.38 -9.72 4.13
N ASP A 97 21.54 -9.25 5.05
CA ASP A 97 21.25 -9.91 6.34
C ASP A 97 20.11 -10.95 6.25
N GLY A 98 19.66 -11.27 5.04
CA GLY A 98 18.59 -12.24 4.79
C GLY A 98 17.17 -11.68 4.96
N ARG A 99 16.99 -10.42 5.32
CA ARG A 99 15.68 -9.75 5.30
C ARG A 99 15.31 -9.32 3.87
N TRP A 100 14.07 -8.88 3.71
CA TRP A 100 13.58 -8.28 2.48
C TRP A 100 13.28 -6.81 2.68
N LEU A 101 13.76 -5.96 1.77
CA LEU A 101 13.23 -4.60 1.64
C LEU A 101 11.86 -4.68 0.97
N ALA A 102 10.83 -4.20 1.66
CA ALA A 102 9.47 -4.20 1.14
C ALA A 102 8.82 -2.82 1.34
N ALA A 103 8.03 -2.40 0.36
CA ALA A 103 7.21 -1.18 0.46
C ALA A 103 5.72 -1.55 0.54
N PRO A 104 4.95 -0.89 1.42
CA PRO A 104 3.53 -1.17 1.56
C PRO A 104 2.73 -0.43 0.49
N PHE A 105 1.57 -0.96 0.14
CA PHE A 105 0.57 -0.21 -0.57
C PHE A 105 -0.29 0.60 0.41
N GLY A 106 -0.50 1.87 0.10
CA GLY A 106 -1.28 2.79 0.91
C GLY A 106 -2.79 2.47 0.87
N PRO A 107 -3.56 2.90 1.89
CA PRO A 107 -5.01 2.70 1.93
C PRO A 107 -5.77 3.58 0.93
N LEU A 108 -5.15 4.68 0.49
CA LEU A 108 -5.80 5.69 -0.35
C LEU A 108 -5.44 5.50 -1.83
N PRO A 109 -6.37 5.83 -2.75
CA PRO A 109 -6.19 5.57 -4.18
C PRO A 109 -5.27 6.58 -4.88
N LEU A 110 -4.81 7.62 -4.18
CA LEU A 110 -4.01 8.71 -4.72
C LEU A 110 -2.74 8.91 -3.88
N PRO A 111 -1.58 9.16 -4.51
CA PRO A 111 -0.36 9.50 -3.78
C PRO A 111 -0.51 10.81 -2.98
N ALA A 112 -0.22 10.75 -1.70
CA ALA A 112 -0.25 11.86 -0.74
C ALA A 112 1.00 12.75 -0.85
N VAL A 113 2.17 12.11 -1.02
CA VAL A 113 3.49 12.75 -0.92
C VAL A 113 4.44 12.31 -2.03
N PRO A 114 5.55 13.02 -2.29
CA PRO A 114 6.45 12.69 -3.39
C PRO A 114 7.06 11.29 -3.33
N GLY A 115 7.16 10.70 -2.14
CA GLY A 115 7.66 9.33 -1.94
C GLY A 115 6.61 8.23 -2.15
N GLU A 116 5.41 8.57 -2.64
CA GLU A 116 4.36 7.61 -3.00
C GLU A 116 4.18 7.53 -4.51
N LEU A 117 4.06 6.31 -5.04
CA LEU A 117 4.03 6.02 -6.46
C LEU A 117 2.65 5.52 -6.89
N ALA A 118 2.00 6.23 -7.81
CA ALA A 118 0.82 5.73 -8.52
C ALA A 118 1.21 4.61 -9.51
N THR A 119 0.73 3.41 -9.25
CA THR A 119 0.99 2.21 -10.06
C THR A 119 0.16 2.20 -11.35
N GLY A 120 -1.04 2.79 -11.31
CA GLY A 120 -2.02 2.75 -12.40
C GLY A 120 -2.90 1.48 -12.38
N ARG A 121 -2.82 0.68 -11.31
CA ARG A 121 -3.67 -0.49 -11.12
C ARG A 121 -5.11 -0.09 -10.86
N ARG A 122 -6.05 -0.95 -11.26
CA ARG A 122 -7.49 -0.73 -11.05
C ARG A 122 -7.94 -1.06 -9.63
N ALA A 123 -7.37 -2.11 -9.04
CA ALA A 123 -7.67 -2.53 -7.68
C ALA A 123 -7.21 -1.44 -6.70
N ASP A 124 -8.16 -0.86 -5.98
CA ASP A 124 -7.94 0.24 -5.05
C ASP A 124 -6.78 0.00 -4.07
N PRO A 125 -6.66 -1.17 -3.39
CA PRO A 125 -5.58 -1.38 -2.41
C PRO A 125 -4.19 -1.55 -3.04
N LEU A 126 -4.06 -1.55 -4.38
CA LEU A 126 -2.79 -1.66 -5.08
C LEU A 126 -2.44 -0.42 -5.90
N ARG A 127 -3.19 0.69 -5.74
CA ARG A 127 -3.03 1.90 -6.54
C ARG A 127 -1.79 2.72 -6.22
N VAL A 128 -1.40 2.74 -4.95
CA VAL A 128 -0.35 3.61 -4.44
C VAL A 128 0.65 2.77 -3.68
N LEU A 129 1.90 2.77 -4.13
CA LEU A 129 3.02 2.12 -3.46
C LEU A 129 3.81 3.16 -2.66
N CYS A 130 3.89 3.00 -1.34
CA CYS A 130 4.47 3.97 -0.42
C CYS A 130 5.97 3.71 -0.23
N ILE A 131 6.79 4.09 -1.23
CA ILE A 131 8.24 3.87 -1.22
C ILE A 131 8.92 4.55 -0.02
N TRP A 132 8.42 5.72 0.40
CA TRP A 132 8.92 6.40 1.60
C TRP A 132 8.84 5.56 2.88
N ASN A 133 7.91 4.60 2.92
CA ASN A 133 7.67 3.72 4.06
C ASN A 133 8.22 2.31 3.80
N ALA A 134 9.24 2.18 2.94
CA ALA A 134 9.91 0.90 2.74
C ALA A 134 10.67 0.48 4.01
N ALA A 135 10.56 -0.80 4.38
CA ALA A 135 11.20 -1.34 5.58
C ALA A 135 11.77 -2.74 5.32
N ALA A 136 12.73 -3.13 6.17
CA ALA A 136 13.32 -4.47 6.17
C ALA A 136 12.43 -5.44 6.97
N ILE A 137 11.96 -6.50 6.33
CA ILE A 137 11.03 -7.49 6.90
C ILE A 137 11.66 -8.87 6.91
N VAL A 138 11.45 -9.60 8.00
CA VAL A 138 11.89 -11.00 8.10
C VAL A 138 11.11 -11.92 7.15
N PRO A 139 11.78 -12.84 6.41
CA PRO A 139 11.12 -13.71 5.44
C PRO A 139 10.03 -14.61 6.04
N ALA A 140 10.17 -14.99 7.32
CA ALA A 140 9.20 -15.84 8.02
C ALA A 140 7.80 -15.18 8.12
N ARG A 141 7.74 -13.86 8.32
CA ARG A 141 6.47 -13.11 8.35
C ARG A 141 5.83 -13.06 6.97
N LEU A 142 6.63 -12.83 5.93
CA LEU A 142 6.17 -12.83 4.53
C LEU A 142 5.66 -14.20 4.09
N ALA A 143 6.29 -15.28 4.55
CA ALA A 143 5.92 -16.66 4.22
C ALA A 143 4.52 -17.06 4.74
N ARG A 144 4.08 -16.45 5.84
CA ARG A 144 2.72 -16.60 6.39
C ARG A 144 1.65 -15.85 5.59
N GLY A 145 2.05 -14.93 4.72
CA GLY A 145 1.15 -14.18 3.85
C GLY A 145 0.78 -14.92 2.56
N TRP A 146 0.04 -14.21 1.69
CA TRP A 146 -0.42 -14.74 0.40
C TRP A 146 0.18 -13.96 -0.75
N ARG A 147 0.75 -14.65 -1.74
CA ARG A 147 1.19 -14.00 -2.97
C ARG A 147 -0.04 -13.71 -3.83
N VAL A 148 -0.31 -12.42 -4.04
CA VAL A 148 -1.49 -11.95 -4.78
C VAL A 148 -1.14 -11.38 -6.16
N GLY A 149 0.14 -11.21 -6.46
CA GLY A 149 0.58 -10.76 -7.79
C GLY A 149 2.05 -10.41 -7.84
N ARG A 150 2.41 -9.63 -8.88
CA ARG A 150 3.75 -9.07 -9.08
C ARG A 150 3.68 -7.64 -9.60
N LEU A 151 4.67 -6.85 -9.21
CA LEU A 151 5.01 -5.58 -9.84
C LEU A 151 5.42 -5.79 -11.30
N LEU A 152 4.97 -4.89 -12.16
CA LEU A 152 5.42 -4.77 -13.53
C LEU A 152 6.86 -4.27 -13.57
N LEU A 153 7.57 -4.55 -14.66
CA LEU A 153 8.95 -4.10 -14.86
C LEU A 153 9.11 -2.58 -14.69
N CYS A 154 8.17 -1.80 -15.22
CA CYS A 154 8.18 -0.35 -15.08
C CYS A 154 7.96 0.11 -13.63
N GLU A 155 7.05 -0.52 -12.89
CA GLU A 155 6.80 -0.23 -11.48
C GLU A 155 8.04 -0.49 -10.63
N ARG A 156 8.73 -1.62 -10.85
CA ARG A 156 10.00 -1.93 -10.17
C ARG A 156 11.08 -0.90 -10.48
N ARG A 157 11.22 -0.50 -11.75
CA ARG A 157 12.19 0.52 -12.16
C ARG A 157 11.91 1.87 -11.50
N TRP A 158 10.64 2.28 -11.43
CA TRP A 158 10.25 3.52 -10.75
C TRP A 158 10.47 3.46 -9.24
N ALA A 159 10.13 2.34 -8.60
CA ALA A 159 10.41 2.13 -7.19
C ALA A 159 11.91 2.24 -6.88
N ARG A 160 12.76 1.61 -7.71
CA ARG A 160 14.22 1.70 -7.55
C ARG A 160 14.73 3.14 -7.71
N LEU A 161 14.25 3.85 -8.74
CA LEU A 161 14.61 5.27 -8.94
C LEU A 161 14.21 6.14 -7.73
N LEU A 162 13.08 5.86 -7.09
CA LEU A 162 12.65 6.60 -5.90
C LEU A 162 13.49 6.26 -4.66
N LEU A 163 13.92 5.00 -4.50
CA LEU A 163 14.83 4.61 -3.43
C LEU A 163 16.22 5.26 -3.59
N ASP A 164 16.73 5.32 -4.82
CA ASP A 164 18.07 5.81 -5.12
C ASP A 164 18.15 7.36 -5.22
N ALA A 165 17.02 8.06 -5.35
CA ALA A 165 16.98 9.50 -5.58
C ALA A 165 16.71 10.29 -4.28
N PRO A 166 17.73 10.92 -3.68
CA PRO A 166 17.52 11.77 -2.51
C PRO A 166 16.77 13.08 -2.85
N ASP A 167 16.83 13.53 -4.11
CA ASP A 167 16.16 14.74 -4.58
C ASP A 167 15.11 14.43 -5.66
N PRO A 168 13.81 14.63 -5.40
CA PRO A 168 12.74 14.43 -6.38
C PRO A 168 12.90 15.24 -7.68
N ARG A 169 13.70 16.31 -7.68
CA ARG A 169 13.99 17.12 -8.89
C ARG A 169 14.81 16.35 -9.93
N THR A 170 15.59 15.36 -9.53
CA THR A 170 16.40 14.53 -10.45
C THR A 170 15.57 13.47 -11.17
N LEU A 171 14.33 13.24 -10.74
CA LEU A 171 13.48 12.21 -11.31
C LEU A 171 12.99 12.54 -12.73
N PRO A 172 12.83 11.53 -13.61
CA PRO A 172 12.25 11.72 -14.93
C PRO A 172 10.84 12.32 -14.88
N ALA A 173 10.50 13.16 -15.86
CA ALA A 173 9.18 13.81 -15.93
C ALA A 173 8.02 12.81 -15.94
N ALA A 174 8.18 11.66 -16.61
CA ALA A 174 7.19 10.59 -16.64
C ALA A 174 6.91 10.00 -15.24
N LEU A 175 7.89 10.03 -14.34
CA LEU A 175 7.74 9.57 -12.96
C LEU A 175 7.14 10.66 -12.08
N LYS A 176 7.57 11.93 -12.22
CA LYS A 176 7.01 13.08 -11.47
C LYS A 176 5.48 13.17 -11.58
N GLY A 177 4.93 12.86 -12.76
CA GLY A 177 3.49 12.80 -12.99
C GLY A 177 2.75 11.72 -12.20
N ARG A 178 3.44 10.78 -11.56
CA ARG A 178 2.87 9.67 -10.77
C ARG A 178 3.06 9.83 -9.27
N LEU A 179 3.79 10.84 -8.83
CA LEU A 179 4.09 11.06 -7.42
C LEU A 179 3.05 11.97 -6.79
N GLY A 180 3.01 11.94 -5.45
CA GLY A 180 2.16 12.84 -4.68
C GLY A 180 2.66 14.28 -4.69
N PRO A 181 1.78 15.24 -4.36
CA PRO A 181 2.12 16.64 -4.26
C PRO A 181 3.17 16.91 -3.18
N PRO A 182 3.99 17.96 -3.31
CA PRO A 182 4.96 18.32 -2.28
C PRO A 182 4.26 18.59 -0.93
N LEU A 183 4.92 18.21 0.16
CA LEU A 183 4.49 18.46 1.53
C LEU A 183 5.32 19.63 2.08
N VAL A 184 4.72 20.81 2.17
CA VAL A 184 5.43 22.07 2.45
C VAL A 184 4.98 22.69 3.76
N HIS A 185 3.68 22.67 4.05
CA HIS A 185 3.14 23.33 5.24
C HIS A 185 3.32 22.42 6.48
N PRO A 186 3.79 22.97 7.63
CA PRO A 186 4.01 22.16 8.84
C PRO A 186 2.70 21.65 9.45
N LEU A 187 1.58 22.35 9.27
CA LEU A 187 0.25 21.93 9.75
C LEU A 187 -0.59 21.23 8.66
N ASP A 188 0.06 20.68 7.64
CA ASP A 188 -0.66 19.92 6.61
C ASP A 188 -1.17 18.59 7.19
N PRO A 189 -2.47 18.25 7.06
CA PRO A 189 -3.05 17.03 7.65
C PRO A 189 -2.48 15.73 7.07
N ARG A 190 -1.68 15.79 6.00
CA ARG A 190 -0.91 14.64 5.52
C ARG A 190 0.12 14.14 6.53
N HIS A 191 0.58 14.97 7.47
CA HIS A 191 1.50 14.52 8.53
C HIS A 191 0.86 13.45 9.41
N ASP A 192 -0.40 13.62 9.81
CA ASP A 192 -1.14 12.62 10.59
C ASP A 192 -1.24 11.28 9.85
N TYR A 193 -1.50 11.33 8.54
CA TYR A 193 -1.51 10.14 7.69
C TYR A 193 -0.14 9.45 7.67
N LEU A 194 0.95 10.21 7.50
CA LEU A 194 2.31 9.63 7.50
C LEU A 194 2.66 8.99 8.83
N GLU A 195 2.26 9.59 9.96
CA GLU A 195 2.47 9.02 11.29
C GLU A 195 1.71 7.71 11.47
N GLN A 196 0.44 7.66 11.05
CA GLN A 196 -0.35 6.42 11.11
C GLN A 196 0.26 5.31 10.26
N GLU A 197 0.70 5.63 9.03
CA GLU A 197 1.31 4.63 8.15
C GLU A 197 2.69 4.16 8.64
N ARG A 198 3.46 4.99 9.37
CA ARG A 198 4.73 4.55 10.00
C ARG A 198 4.52 3.42 11.02
N LEU A 199 3.37 3.39 11.69
CA LEU A 199 3.07 2.38 12.69
C LEU A 199 2.85 0.98 12.08
N LEU A 200 2.75 0.88 10.75
CA LEU A 200 2.59 -0.40 10.06
C LEU A 200 3.67 -1.43 10.40
N TRP A 201 4.90 -0.95 10.61
CA TRP A 201 6.06 -1.81 10.85
C TRP A 201 6.37 -2.03 12.32
N VAL A 202 5.60 -1.45 13.23
CA VAL A 202 5.78 -1.67 14.66
C VAL A 202 5.32 -3.10 14.97
N GLU A 203 6.26 -3.95 15.36
CA GLU A 203 5.95 -5.30 15.80
C GLU A 203 5.30 -5.25 17.20
N PRO A 204 4.29 -6.09 17.48
CA PRO A 204 3.78 -6.23 18.83
C PRO A 204 4.90 -6.80 19.73
N ALA A 205 5.06 -6.21 20.91
CA ALA A 205 5.98 -6.69 21.95
C ALA A 205 5.57 -8.07 22.50
#